data_AF-A0AAD1D6U3-F1
#
_entry.id   AF-A0AAD1D6U3-F1
#
_cell.length_a   1.000
_cell.length_b   1.000
_cell.length_c   1.000
_cell.angle_alpha   90.00
_cell.angle_beta   90.00
_cell.angle_gamma   90.00
#
_symmetry.space_group_name_H-M   'P 1'
#
loop_
_entity.id
_entity.type
_entity.pdbx_description
1 polymer ?
#
loop_
_entity_poly.entity_id
_entity_poly.type
_entity_poly.pdbx_seq_one_letter_code
_entity_poly.pdbx_strand_id
1 'polypeptide(L)'
;MAELDENGRKLLRLLVDLLPDANPDRPDRMIGYKGTHERLGLQNLRGDWGDSLKIQGLNNLAEWTKSAKKPAITGIIVNQNDNSPGKGYFSLFGRPDADWPWWREQVLSSKKYDWTPFLSDHQTPVEIEDPAHRLFGLILNEYKAATKQPFATHSIADMVRTELPQAISNWLHDSERYLVRGSSGQGTWANVPWVAVMDRLITETVQGGYYLVYLFRADLEGVYLSLNQGVTTIKEQYGSGSTQALKARAQDFLSRLGNLVGSLATGPIDLGEARQSSLGSLYEAGSVCSIFYPTKELPAAEVLRDDFGRFARLYLELSARDDRLFSSADAEDDEQESDAEDARTLREHKRIERNRRLAKKAKTIHGYACKACGFDFAKKYGKIGEGFIEAHHLLPLAKLKGQKVPLNAKKDFTVLCSNCHRMIHKTEMVGDVVNFRINHLSQTEKPE
;
A
#
# COMPACT_ATOMS: atom_id res chain seq x y z
N MET A 1 25.37 30.64 -8.03
CA MET A 1 24.96 30.12 -9.35
C MET A 1 23.51 29.67 -9.23
N ALA A 2 22.68 29.84 -10.26
CA ALA A 2 21.32 29.30 -10.20
C ALA A 2 21.43 27.77 -10.09
N GLU A 3 20.76 27.17 -9.10
CA GLU A 3 20.71 25.72 -8.95
C GLU A 3 19.54 25.15 -9.76
N LEU A 4 19.71 23.96 -10.34
CA LEU A 4 18.65 23.29 -11.07
C LEU A 4 17.68 22.63 -10.08
N ASP A 5 16.46 23.12 -9.97
CA ASP A 5 15.44 22.59 -9.08
C ASP A 5 14.79 21.30 -9.61
N GLU A 6 13.91 20.67 -8.83
CA GLU A 6 13.26 19.41 -9.20
C GLU A 6 12.41 19.53 -10.48
N ASN A 7 11.69 20.63 -10.65
CA ASN A 7 10.84 20.86 -11.82
C ASN A 7 11.71 21.10 -13.07
N GLY A 8 12.81 21.85 -12.92
CA GLY A 8 13.84 22.04 -13.94
C GLY A 8 14.51 20.73 -14.36
N ARG A 9 14.76 19.80 -13.42
CA ARG A 9 15.31 18.46 -13.72
C ARG A 9 14.32 17.57 -14.46
N LYS A 10 13.05 17.52 -14.03
CA LYS A 10 11.99 16.78 -14.72
C LYS A 10 11.84 17.27 -16.16
N LEU A 11 11.85 18.59 -16.34
CA LEU A 11 11.84 19.20 -17.66
C LEU A 11 13.10 18.82 -18.45
N LEU A 12 14.30 18.95 -17.87
CA LEU A 12 15.56 18.57 -18.53
C LEU A 12 15.55 17.12 -19.02
N ARG A 13 15.08 16.17 -18.20
CA ARG A 13 14.99 14.75 -18.56
C ARG A 13 14.08 14.54 -19.77
N LEU A 14 12.87 15.11 -19.73
CA LEU A 14 11.96 15.08 -20.86
C LEU A 14 12.60 15.69 -22.13
N LEU A 15 13.28 16.82 -22.00
CA LEU A 15 13.89 17.47 -23.15
C LEU A 15 15.03 16.64 -23.75
N VAL A 16 15.84 15.96 -22.92
CA VAL A 16 16.88 15.06 -23.41
C VAL A 16 16.28 13.84 -24.10
N ASP A 17 15.21 13.25 -23.57
CA ASP A 17 14.52 12.13 -24.23
C ASP A 17 13.97 12.52 -25.62
N LEU A 18 13.64 13.80 -25.83
CA LEU A 18 13.16 14.34 -27.10
C LEU A 18 14.28 14.83 -28.04
N LEU A 19 15.52 14.96 -27.56
CA LEU A 19 16.65 15.46 -28.37
C LEU A 19 16.95 14.62 -29.62
N PRO A 20 16.88 13.26 -29.60
CA PRO A 20 17.12 12.46 -30.79
C PRO A 20 16.24 12.90 -31.97
N ASP A 21 14.97 13.19 -31.69
CA ASP A 21 13.94 13.56 -32.68
C ASP A 21 13.87 15.07 -32.95
N ALA A 22 14.45 15.91 -32.08
CA ALA A 22 14.49 17.35 -32.27
C ALA A 22 15.28 17.72 -33.54
N ASN A 23 14.63 18.41 -34.47
CA ASN A 23 15.21 18.86 -35.72
C ASN A 23 14.95 20.36 -35.91
N PRO A 24 15.97 21.23 -35.80
CA PRO A 24 15.80 22.68 -35.93
C PRO A 24 15.44 23.11 -37.37
N ASP A 25 15.63 22.24 -38.37
CA ASP A 25 15.18 22.48 -39.74
C ASP A 25 13.69 22.10 -39.93
N ARG A 26 13.07 21.48 -38.93
CA ARG A 26 11.64 21.09 -38.85
C ARG A 26 11.02 21.45 -37.50
N PRO A 27 10.99 22.75 -37.13
CA PRO A 27 10.46 23.19 -35.85
C PRO A 27 8.98 22.87 -35.66
N ASP A 28 8.24 22.72 -36.76
CA ASP A 28 6.84 22.26 -36.77
C ASP A 28 6.63 20.88 -36.13
N ARG A 29 7.68 20.08 -35.97
CA ARG A 29 7.64 18.75 -35.35
C ARG A 29 8.18 18.72 -33.92
N MET A 30 8.68 19.85 -33.43
CA MET A 30 9.26 19.95 -32.10
C MET A 30 8.16 20.13 -31.05
N ILE A 31 8.45 19.81 -29.79
CA ILE A 31 7.42 19.81 -28.74
C ILE A 31 6.90 21.23 -28.46
N GLY A 32 5.59 21.36 -28.29
CA GLY A 32 4.95 22.60 -27.88
C GLY A 32 4.71 22.69 -26.37
N TYR A 33 4.51 23.90 -25.85
CA TYR A 33 4.26 24.16 -24.42
C TYR A 33 3.15 23.30 -23.81
N LYS A 34 2.04 23.11 -24.53
CA LYS A 34 0.93 22.24 -24.10
C LYS A 34 1.37 20.77 -24.02
N GLY A 35 2.05 20.26 -25.05
CA GLY A 35 2.55 18.88 -25.06
C GLY A 35 3.58 18.62 -23.95
N THR A 36 4.39 19.63 -23.60
CA THR A 36 5.30 19.55 -22.46
C THR A 36 4.54 19.39 -21.13
N HIS A 37 3.43 20.11 -20.93
CA HIS A 37 2.59 19.92 -19.73
C HIS A 37 1.98 18.52 -19.68
N GLU A 38 1.43 18.04 -20.80
CA GLU A 38 0.78 16.72 -20.88
C GLU A 38 1.76 15.60 -20.54
N ARG A 39 3.01 15.67 -21.04
CA ARG A 39 4.04 14.67 -20.74
C ARG A 39 4.57 14.72 -19.31
N LEU A 40 4.54 15.89 -18.68
CA LEU A 40 4.96 16.07 -17.28
C LEU A 40 3.81 15.95 -16.26
N GLY A 41 2.56 15.78 -16.72
CA GLY A 41 1.38 15.76 -15.84
C GLY A 41 1.12 17.09 -15.13
N LEU A 42 1.51 18.21 -15.73
CA LEU A 42 1.39 19.55 -15.14
C LEU A 42 0.03 20.20 -15.45
N GLN A 43 -0.51 20.92 -14.47
CA GLN A 43 -1.70 21.75 -14.65
C GLN A 43 -1.33 23.12 -15.24
N ASN A 44 -2.22 23.71 -16.05
CA ASN A 44 -2.07 25.09 -16.53
C ASN A 44 -2.49 26.08 -15.44
N LEU A 45 -1.52 26.78 -14.85
CA LEU A 45 -1.73 27.69 -13.71
C LEU A 45 -1.95 29.16 -14.11
N ARG A 46 -1.69 29.53 -15.37
CA ARG A 46 -1.65 30.93 -15.82
C ARG A 46 -2.58 31.22 -17.02
N GLY A 47 -3.35 30.24 -17.48
CA GLY A 47 -4.19 30.35 -18.68
C GLY A 47 -3.39 30.20 -19.98
N ASP A 48 -2.22 30.83 -20.06
CA ASP A 48 -1.24 30.61 -21.13
C ASP A 48 -0.25 29.49 -20.78
N TRP A 49 -0.04 28.55 -21.71
CA TRP A 49 0.84 27.40 -21.50
C TRP A 49 2.32 27.80 -21.37
N GLY A 50 2.76 28.84 -22.08
CA GLY A 50 4.13 29.33 -21.97
C GLY A 50 4.38 29.94 -20.59
N ASP A 51 3.49 30.83 -20.15
CA ASP A 51 3.59 31.48 -18.84
C ASP A 51 3.41 30.52 -17.67
N SER A 52 2.60 29.47 -17.83
CA SER A 52 2.51 28.38 -16.85
C SER A 52 3.83 27.61 -16.75
N LEU A 53 4.42 27.21 -17.89
CA LEU A 53 5.66 26.43 -17.88
C LEU A 53 6.84 27.21 -17.29
N LYS A 54 6.91 28.53 -17.51
CA LYS A 54 7.93 29.43 -16.94
C LYS A 54 8.06 29.26 -15.43
N ILE A 55 6.94 29.23 -14.71
CA ILE A 55 6.92 29.07 -13.24
C ILE A 55 6.98 27.61 -12.79
N GLN A 56 6.86 26.65 -13.71
CA GLN A 56 6.88 25.21 -13.45
C GLN A 56 8.19 24.56 -13.95
N GLY A 57 9.29 25.30 -13.92
CA GLY A 57 10.65 24.77 -14.15
C GLY A 57 11.36 25.30 -15.39
N LEU A 58 10.66 25.91 -16.36
CA LEU A 58 11.31 26.43 -17.57
C LEU A 58 12.26 27.59 -17.29
N ASN A 59 11.89 28.56 -16.44
CA ASN A 59 12.79 29.65 -16.08
C ASN A 59 14.01 29.13 -15.33
N ASN A 60 13.80 28.25 -14.35
CA ASN A 60 14.89 27.64 -13.58
C ASN A 60 15.89 26.91 -14.49
N LEU A 61 15.41 26.06 -15.41
CA LEU A 61 16.27 25.34 -16.36
C LEU A 61 17.01 26.28 -17.32
N ALA A 62 16.34 27.32 -17.82
CA ALA A 62 16.94 28.28 -18.74
C ALA A 62 18.04 29.12 -18.04
N GLU A 63 17.79 29.57 -16.82
CA GLU A 63 18.77 30.30 -16.01
C GLU A 63 19.95 29.42 -15.59
N TRP A 64 19.68 28.17 -15.20
CA TRP A 64 20.71 27.20 -14.88
C TRP A 64 21.62 26.94 -16.08
N THR A 65 21.07 26.62 -17.25
CA THR A 65 21.87 26.39 -18.48
C THR A 65 22.72 27.59 -18.84
N LYS A 66 22.18 28.81 -18.75
CA LYS A 66 22.96 30.06 -18.93
C LYS A 66 24.09 30.16 -17.91
N SER A 67 23.80 30.03 -16.62
CA SER A 67 24.79 30.23 -15.55
C SER A 67 25.89 29.18 -15.59
N ALA A 68 25.56 27.94 -15.96
CA ALA A 68 26.48 26.82 -16.09
C ALA A 68 27.15 26.73 -17.48
N LYS A 69 26.93 27.75 -18.35
CA LYS A 69 27.47 27.85 -19.72
C LYS A 69 27.22 26.58 -20.56
N LYS A 70 26.00 26.04 -20.47
CA LYS A 70 25.56 24.85 -21.22
C LYS A 70 24.76 25.26 -22.46
N PRO A 71 24.63 24.36 -23.45
CA PRO A 71 23.75 24.59 -24.59
C PRO A 71 22.32 24.88 -24.14
N ALA A 72 21.66 25.83 -24.80
CA ALA A 72 20.34 26.34 -24.45
C ALA A 72 19.20 25.36 -24.85
N ILE A 73 19.14 24.21 -24.17
CA ILE A 73 18.26 23.08 -24.49
C ILE A 73 16.76 23.42 -24.48
N THR A 74 16.34 24.40 -23.69
CA THR A 74 14.93 24.85 -23.64
C THR A 74 14.41 25.36 -24.97
N GLY A 75 15.31 25.70 -25.90
CA GLY A 75 14.99 26.10 -27.27
C GLY A 75 14.35 24.99 -28.09
N ILE A 76 14.29 23.74 -27.59
CA ILE A 76 13.54 22.67 -28.27
C ILE A 76 12.03 22.73 -28.03
N ILE A 77 11.57 23.55 -27.08
CA ILE A 77 10.16 23.83 -26.87
C ILE A 77 9.80 25.05 -27.73
N VAL A 78 8.88 24.87 -28.66
CA VAL A 78 8.48 25.92 -29.60
C VAL A 78 7.00 26.24 -29.50
N ASN A 79 6.65 27.49 -29.79
CA ASN A 79 5.27 27.88 -30.02
C ASN A 79 4.79 27.27 -31.34
N GLN A 80 3.73 26.49 -31.30
CA GLN A 80 3.22 25.74 -32.46
C GLN A 80 2.54 26.63 -33.52
N ASN A 81 2.30 27.91 -33.20
CA ASN A 81 1.71 28.85 -34.15
C ASN A 81 2.75 29.48 -35.08
N ASP A 82 3.94 29.79 -34.56
CA ASP A 82 4.99 30.53 -35.27
C ASP A 82 6.32 29.78 -35.33
N ASN A 83 6.38 28.58 -34.77
CA ASN A 83 7.55 27.70 -34.73
C ASN A 83 8.79 28.33 -34.06
N SER A 84 8.57 29.31 -33.19
CA SER A 84 9.64 30.03 -32.48
C SER A 84 9.81 29.55 -31.04
N PRO A 85 11.02 29.62 -30.46
CA PRO A 85 11.20 29.48 -29.02
C PRO A 85 10.53 30.66 -28.28
N GLY A 86 10.17 30.45 -27.01
CA GLY A 86 9.39 31.43 -26.26
C GLY A 86 10.03 32.81 -26.12
N LYS A 87 9.17 33.83 -25.95
CA LYS A 87 9.58 35.20 -25.65
C LYS A 87 10.53 35.24 -24.45
N GLY A 88 11.71 35.84 -24.64
CA GLY A 88 12.77 35.92 -23.64
C GLY A 88 13.88 34.87 -23.80
N TYR A 89 13.73 33.89 -24.69
CA TYR A 89 14.77 32.88 -24.93
C TYR A 89 16.08 33.51 -25.41
N PHE A 90 16.05 34.32 -26.47
CA PHE A 90 17.25 34.97 -27.01
C PHE A 90 17.86 35.98 -26.03
N SER A 91 17.03 36.85 -25.47
CA SER A 91 17.47 37.91 -24.55
C SER A 91 18.10 37.34 -23.27
N LEU A 92 17.64 36.18 -22.79
CA LEU A 92 18.28 35.48 -21.67
C LEU A 92 19.76 35.21 -21.96
N PHE A 93 20.12 34.82 -23.19
CA PHE A 93 21.51 34.56 -23.58
C PHE A 93 22.22 35.77 -24.17
N GLY A 94 21.63 36.97 -24.05
CA GLY A 94 22.20 38.21 -24.60
C GLY A 94 22.23 38.23 -26.13
N ARG A 95 21.34 37.49 -26.79
CA ARG A 95 21.23 37.41 -28.24
C ARG A 95 20.10 38.31 -28.75
N PRO A 96 20.22 38.85 -29.98
CA PRO A 96 19.10 39.49 -30.66
C PRO A 96 17.92 38.52 -30.81
N ASP A 97 16.70 39.04 -30.76
CA ASP A 97 15.52 38.24 -31.08
C ASP A 97 15.64 37.69 -32.51
N ALA A 98 15.19 36.45 -32.70
CA ALA A 98 15.24 35.74 -33.98
C ALA A 98 16.66 35.48 -34.54
N ASP A 99 17.68 35.34 -33.66
CA ASP A 99 19.01 34.83 -34.03
C ASP A 99 18.95 33.32 -34.35
N TRP A 100 18.34 32.99 -35.50
CA TRP A 100 18.08 31.61 -35.94
C TRP A 100 19.34 30.78 -36.15
N PRO A 101 20.45 31.31 -36.72
CA PRO A 101 21.70 30.57 -36.81
C PRO A 101 22.19 30.12 -35.43
N TRP A 102 22.13 31.02 -34.44
CA TRP A 102 22.52 30.68 -33.08
C TRP A 102 21.55 29.69 -32.42
N TRP A 103 20.23 29.88 -32.56
CA TRP A 103 19.25 28.91 -32.04
C TRP A 103 19.46 27.51 -32.62
N ARG A 104 19.67 27.41 -33.94
CA ARG A 104 20.00 26.15 -34.63
C ARG A 104 21.28 25.53 -34.08
N GLU A 105 22.31 26.33 -33.88
CA GLU A 105 23.57 25.90 -33.23
C GLU A 105 23.32 25.35 -31.82
N GLN A 106 22.47 26.01 -31.02
CA GLN A 106 22.15 25.55 -29.66
C GLN A 106 21.42 24.22 -29.67
N VAL A 107 20.43 24.02 -30.54
CA VAL A 107 19.72 22.72 -30.66
C VAL A 107 20.71 21.62 -31.05
N LEU A 108 21.57 21.85 -32.05
CA LEU A 108 22.58 20.88 -32.47
C LEU A 108 23.65 20.62 -31.38
N SER A 109 24.03 21.65 -30.64
CA SER A 109 24.96 21.54 -29.52
C SER A 109 24.35 20.76 -28.37
N SER A 110 23.06 20.98 -28.06
CA SER A 110 22.32 20.19 -27.09
C SER A 110 22.29 18.71 -27.47
N LYS A 111 22.12 18.36 -28.76
CA LYS A 111 22.16 16.95 -29.20
C LYS A 111 23.53 16.28 -29.01
N LYS A 112 24.63 17.04 -29.07
CA LYS A 112 26.00 16.53 -28.93
C LYS A 112 26.51 16.57 -27.49
N TYR A 113 25.86 17.35 -26.63
CA TYR A 113 26.29 17.56 -25.27
C TYR A 113 25.96 16.33 -24.41
N ASP A 114 26.92 15.91 -23.58
CA ASP A 114 26.68 14.81 -22.64
C ASP A 114 25.82 15.30 -21.47
N TRP A 115 24.52 15.02 -21.57
CA TRP A 115 23.57 15.34 -20.52
C TRP A 115 23.55 14.29 -19.41
N THR A 116 24.10 13.09 -19.64
CA THR A 116 24.08 11.96 -18.71
C THR A 116 24.45 12.36 -17.27
N PRO A 117 25.50 13.17 -17.01
CA PRO A 117 25.85 13.62 -15.66
C PRO A 117 24.78 14.43 -14.93
N PHE A 118 23.84 15.03 -15.68
CA PHE A 118 22.74 15.85 -15.16
C PHE A 118 21.40 15.11 -15.19
N LEU A 119 21.37 13.91 -15.79
CA LEU A 119 20.21 13.02 -15.90
C LEU A 119 20.30 11.84 -14.93
N SER A 120 21.52 11.41 -14.61
CA SER A 120 21.77 10.52 -13.49
C SER A 120 21.23 11.17 -12.23
N ASP A 121 20.57 10.38 -11.39
CA ASP A 121 20.18 10.77 -10.03
C ASP A 121 21.40 11.02 -9.12
N HIS A 122 22.56 11.38 -9.68
CA HIS A 122 23.73 11.88 -8.99
C HIS A 122 23.52 13.35 -8.60
N GLN A 123 22.60 13.51 -7.68
CA GLN A 123 22.87 14.38 -6.57
C GLN A 123 24.16 13.83 -5.88
N THR A 124 25.07 14.69 -5.40
CA THR A 124 25.53 14.47 -4.01
C THR A 124 24.25 14.24 -3.22
N PRO A 125 23.98 13.04 -2.68
CA PRO A 125 22.63 12.58 -2.37
C PRO A 125 21.87 13.71 -1.66
N VAL A 126 20.94 14.32 -2.38
CA VAL A 126 19.81 15.00 -1.76
C VAL A 126 18.76 13.92 -1.82
N GLU A 127 18.94 12.89 -0.98
CA GLU A 127 18.01 11.77 -0.84
C GLU A 127 16.61 12.25 -1.20
N ILE A 128 15.98 11.68 -2.24
CA ILE A 128 14.53 11.72 -2.28
C ILE A 128 14.15 10.89 -1.07
N GLU A 129 14.12 11.54 0.09
CA GLU A 129 13.93 10.92 1.37
C GLU A 129 12.62 10.15 1.23
N ASP A 130 12.67 8.83 1.43
CA ASP A 130 11.47 8.01 1.39
C ASP A 130 10.43 8.72 2.26
N PRO A 131 9.24 9.03 1.72
CA PRO A 131 8.28 9.86 2.45
C PRO A 131 7.98 9.31 3.84
N ALA A 132 7.98 7.99 4.02
CA ALA A 132 7.79 7.39 5.33
C ALA A 132 9.01 7.60 6.23
N HIS A 133 10.25 7.46 5.73
CA HIS A 133 11.47 7.76 6.51
C HIS A 133 11.45 9.20 7.03
N ARG A 134 11.16 10.17 6.16
CA ARG A 134 11.02 11.58 6.53
C ARG A 134 9.95 11.79 7.61
N LEU A 135 8.78 11.19 7.39
CA LEU A 135 7.65 11.33 8.31
C LEU A 135 7.94 10.69 9.66
N PHE A 136 8.64 9.53 9.70
CA PHE A 136 9.12 8.96 10.96
C PHE A 136 10.03 9.94 11.70
N GLY A 137 11.01 10.53 11.01
CA GLY A 137 11.90 11.53 11.59
C GLY A 137 11.16 12.76 12.14
N LEU A 138 10.23 13.32 11.37
CA LEU A 138 9.42 14.47 11.80
C LEU A 138 8.55 14.14 13.01
N ILE A 139 7.85 13.00 13.00
CA ILE A 139 6.99 12.59 14.12
C ILE A 139 7.83 12.38 15.39
N LEU A 140 8.95 11.67 15.30
CA LEU A 140 9.82 11.42 16.46
C LEU A 140 10.38 12.71 17.07
N ASN A 141 10.70 13.71 16.26
CA ASN A 141 11.30 14.97 16.73
C ASN A 141 10.27 16.02 17.17
N GLU A 142 9.10 16.09 16.52
CA GLU A 142 8.17 17.21 16.68
C GLU A 142 6.91 16.88 17.49
N TYR A 143 6.52 15.60 17.60
CA TYR A 143 5.24 15.22 18.21
C TYR A 143 5.13 15.65 19.68
N LYS A 144 6.21 15.56 20.47
CA LYS A 144 6.21 15.99 21.90
C LYS A 144 6.05 17.49 22.08
N ALA A 145 6.52 18.30 21.12
CA ALA A 145 6.28 19.74 21.13
C ALA A 145 4.83 20.03 20.68
N ALA A 146 4.34 19.29 19.67
CA ALA A 146 2.98 19.41 19.16
C ALA A 146 1.91 19.11 20.22
N THR A 147 2.15 18.17 21.14
CA THR A 147 1.17 17.84 22.20
C THR A 147 0.85 19.00 23.16
N LYS A 148 1.66 20.06 23.17
CA LYS A 148 1.42 21.29 23.93
C LYS A 148 0.51 22.28 23.20
N GLN A 149 0.16 21.99 21.95
CA GLN A 149 -0.69 22.82 21.09
C GLN A 149 -2.09 22.20 20.94
N PRO A 150 -3.09 22.97 20.46
CA PRO A 150 -4.42 22.43 20.18
C PRO A 150 -4.38 21.22 19.25
N PHE A 151 -5.15 20.17 19.58
CA PHE A 151 -5.14 18.90 18.86
C PHE A 151 -5.81 18.97 17.48
N ALA A 152 -6.92 19.69 17.36
CA ALA A 152 -7.70 19.75 16.13
C ALA A 152 -6.88 20.38 14.99
N THR A 153 -6.89 19.75 13.81
CA THR A 153 -6.23 20.25 12.58
C THR A 153 -4.71 20.46 12.67
N HIS A 154 -4.05 19.87 13.68
CA HIS A 154 -2.60 20.00 13.82
C HIS A 154 -1.85 19.16 12.79
N SER A 155 -0.88 19.76 12.09
CA SER A 155 -0.09 19.10 11.03
C SER A 155 0.58 17.81 11.48
N ILE A 156 1.29 17.80 12.61
CA ILE A 156 1.89 16.57 13.16
C ILE A 156 0.86 15.48 13.49
N ALA A 157 -0.34 15.85 13.94
CA ALA A 157 -1.42 14.88 14.14
C ALA A 157 -1.93 14.33 12.80
N ASP A 158 -2.01 15.16 11.76
CA ASP A 158 -2.35 14.74 10.39
C ASP A 158 -1.26 13.83 9.79
N MET A 159 0.03 14.13 10.01
CA MET A 159 1.14 13.26 9.56
C MET A 159 0.97 11.82 10.07
N VAL A 160 0.62 11.64 11.34
CA VAL A 160 0.34 10.31 11.90
C VAL A 160 -0.96 9.72 11.32
N ARG A 161 -2.02 10.51 11.17
CA ARG A 161 -3.35 10.02 10.78
C ARG A 161 -3.50 9.71 9.29
N THR A 162 -2.77 10.41 8.42
CA THR A 162 -2.98 10.37 6.97
C THR A 162 -1.69 10.17 6.19
N GLU A 163 -0.67 11.03 6.38
CA GLU A 163 0.52 11.06 5.51
C GLU A 163 1.39 9.81 5.68
N LEU A 164 1.74 9.44 6.91
CA LEU A 164 2.56 8.27 7.19
C LEU A 164 1.84 6.95 6.81
N PRO A 165 0.53 6.77 7.11
CA PRO A 165 -0.25 5.68 6.56
C PRO A 165 -0.20 5.58 5.03
N GLN A 166 -0.30 6.71 4.33
CA GLN A 166 -0.23 6.75 2.87
C GLN A 166 1.17 6.37 2.37
N ALA A 167 2.23 6.85 3.02
CA ALA A 167 3.60 6.54 2.67
C ALA A 167 3.91 5.04 2.86
N ILE A 168 3.52 4.45 4.01
CA ILE A 168 3.67 3.01 4.27
C ILE A 168 2.84 2.18 3.28
N SER A 169 1.68 2.66 2.85
CA SER A 169 0.86 1.97 1.84
C SER A 169 1.61 1.78 0.51
N ASN A 170 2.53 2.69 0.17
CA ASN A 170 3.32 2.59 -1.05
C ASN A 170 4.39 1.49 -0.98
N TRP A 171 4.72 0.99 0.22
CA TRP A 171 5.60 -0.16 0.39
C TRP A 171 4.89 -1.51 0.13
N LEU A 172 3.56 -1.50 0.03
CA LEU A 172 2.76 -2.70 -0.21
C LEU A 172 2.48 -2.88 -1.70
N HIS A 173 2.89 -4.02 -2.25
CA HIS A 173 2.60 -4.37 -3.66
C HIS A 173 1.10 -4.48 -3.98
N ASP A 174 0.30 -4.86 -2.98
CA ASP A 174 -1.16 -4.98 -3.07
C ASP A 174 -1.82 -4.03 -2.06
N SER A 175 -1.85 -2.74 -2.40
CA SER A 175 -2.43 -1.69 -1.56
C SER A 175 -3.92 -1.87 -1.26
N GLU A 176 -4.61 -2.77 -1.97
CA GLU A 176 -6.06 -2.94 -1.87
C GLU A 176 -6.44 -3.96 -0.81
N ARG A 177 -5.63 -5.01 -0.70
CA ARG A 177 -5.75 -6.05 0.33
C ARG A 177 -5.54 -5.51 1.75
N TYR A 178 -4.64 -4.54 1.90
CA TYR A 178 -4.29 -4.01 3.21
C TYR A 178 -5.03 -2.70 3.50
N LEU A 179 -5.31 -2.49 4.78
CA LEU A 179 -5.83 -1.26 5.33
C LEU A 179 -4.78 -0.67 6.26
N VAL A 180 -4.23 0.48 5.88
CA VAL A 180 -3.29 1.24 6.72
C VAL A 180 -4.03 2.37 7.41
N ARG A 181 -3.88 2.49 8.73
CA ARG A 181 -4.52 3.55 9.53
C ARG A 181 -3.58 4.03 10.60
N GLY A 182 -3.57 5.34 10.85
CA GLY A 182 -2.88 5.91 11.99
C GLY A 182 -3.80 6.58 13.00
N SER A 183 -3.33 6.70 14.23
CA SER A 183 -3.99 7.47 15.29
C SER A 183 -2.97 8.25 16.10
N SER A 184 -3.22 9.56 16.19
CA SER A 184 -2.59 10.47 17.15
C SER A 184 -3.47 10.72 18.37
N GLY A 185 -4.52 9.91 18.59
CA GLY A 185 -5.56 10.09 19.60
C GLY A 185 -6.92 10.47 19.04
N GLN A 186 -7.94 10.56 19.92
CA GLN A 186 -9.33 10.89 19.57
C GLN A 186 -9.80 12.06 20.41
N GLY A 187 -9.76 13.27 19.84
CA GLY A 187 -10.12 14.52 20.54
C GLY A 187 -9.01 15.06 21.47
N THR A 188 -8.11 14.21 21.94
CA THR A 188 -6.90 14.57 22.68
C THR A 188 -5.69 13.82 22.13
N TRP A 189 -4.49 14.34 22.38
CA TRP A 189 -3.22 13.73 21.96
C TRP A 189 -3.03 12.36 22.64
N ALA A 190 -2.75 11.33 21.84
CA ALA A 190 -2.33 10.03 22.34
C ALA A 190 -0.91 10.12 22.90
N ASN A 191 -0.68 9.45 24.04
CA ASN A 191 0.65 9.29 24.61
C ASN A 191 1.54 8.40 23.72
N VAL A 192 0.95 7.35 23.15
CA VAL A 192 1.57 6.44 22.18
C VAL A 192 0.81 6.56 20.86
N PRO A 193 1.22 7.45 19.94
CA PRO A 193 0.67 7.45 18.60
C PRO A 193 1.10 6.18 17.85
N TRP A 194 0.32 5.79 16.84
CA TRP A 194 0.58 4.55 16.11
C TRP A 194 0.09 4.58 14.67
N VAL A 195 0.69 3.72 13.84
CA VAL A 195 0.22 3.41 12.47
C VAL A 195 0.14 1.90 12.29
N ALA A 196 -1.05 1.37 12.06
CA ALA A 196 -1.32 -0.05 11.91
C ALA A 196 -1.59 -0.42 10.43
N VAL A 197 -1.08 -1.57 10.00
CA VAL A 197 -1.32 -2.20 8.71
C VAL A 197 -2.07 -3.51 8.95
N MET A 198 -3.30 -3.57 8.48
CA MET A 198 -4.21 -4.70 8.69
C MET A 198 -4.53 -5.36 7.35
N ASP A 199 -4.42 -6.68 7.26
CA ASP A 199 -4.93 -7.43 6.11
C ASP A 199 -6.45 -7.53 6.24
N ARG A 200 -7.20 -7.01 5.27
CA ARG A 200 -8.68 -6.98 5.30
C ARG A 200 -9.29 -8.38 5.38
N LEU A 201 -8.56 -9.41 4.93
CA LEU A 201 -8.99 -10.80 5.06
C LEU A 201 -8.82 -11.35 6.49
N ILE A 202 -8.12 -10.64 7.37
CA ILE A 202 -7.89 -11.02 8.77
C ILE A 202 -8.66 -10.09 9.70
N THR A 203 -8.42 -8.77 9.58
CA THR A 203 -9.12 -7.76 10.37
C THR A 203 -9.17 -6.42 9.63
N GLU A 204 -10.20 -5.63 9.91
CA GLU A 204 -10.33 -4.25 9.43
C GLU A 204 -10.31 -3.24 10.59
N THR A 205 -10.17 -3.72 11.83
CA THR A 205 -10.11 -2.88 13.03
C THR A 205 -8.94 -3.30 13.91
N VAL A 206 -8.34 -2.32 14.60
CA VAL A 206 -7.27 -2.56 15.59
C VAL A 206 -7.79 -3.13 16.92
N GLN A 207 -9.11 -3.30 17.06
CA GLN A 207 -9.74 -3.76 18.30
C GLN A 207 -9.66 -5.28 18.49
N GLY A 208 -9.40 -6.04 17.41
CA GLY A 208 -9.29 -7.49 17.44
C GLY A 208 -8.55 -8.04 16.22
N GLY A 209 -8.07 -9.29 16.34
CA GLY A 209 -7.18 -9.91 15.35
C GLY A 209 -5.71 -9.61 15.64
N TYR A 210 -4.86 -9.82 14.65
CA TYR A 210 -3.44 -9.47 14.65
C TYR A 210 -3.10 -8.69 13.38
N TYR A 211 -2.10 -7.82 13.49
CA TYR A 211 -1.75 -6.83 12.49
C TYR A 211 -0.32 -6.35 12.70
N LEU A 212 0.25 -5.69 11.69
CA LEU A 212 1.50 -4.96 11.86
C LEU A 212 1.20 -3.57 12.41
N VAL A 213 2.08 -3.06 13.27
CA VAL A 213 1.91 -1.72 13.83
C VAL A 213 3.26 -1.07 14.09
N TYR A 214 3.36 0.20 13.72
CA TYR A 214 4.35 1.12 14.21
C TYR A 214 3.83 1.79 15.49
N LEU A 215 4.53 1.60 16.60
CA LEU A 215 4.19 2.16 17.92
C LEU A 215 5.30 3.11 18.36
N PHE A 216 4.99 4.40 18.47
CA PHE A 216 5.93 5.41 18.94
C PHE A 216 5.94 5.43 20.47
N ARG A 217 7.12 5.34 21.09
CA ARG A 217 7.24 5.40 22.56
C ARG A 217 6.66 6.71 23.12
N ALA A 218 6.15 6.66 24.34
CA ALA A 218 5.61 7.84 25.02
C ALA A 218 6.62 8.99 25.19
N ASP A 219 7.91 8.66 25.29
CA ASP A 219 8.99 9.65 25.39
C ASP A 219 9.55 10.10 24.03
N LEU A 220 9.15 9.45 22.94
CA LEU A 220 9.69 9.56 21.58
C LEU A 220 11.18 9.25 21.46
N GLU A 221 11.73 8.38 22.31
CA GLU A 221 13.10 7.89 22.15
C GLU A 221 13.25 6.84 21.04
N GLY A 222 12.14 6.39 20.47
CA GLY A 222 12.12 5.57 19.27
C GLY A 222 10.73 5.08 18.89
N VAL A 223 10.69 4.28 17.84
CA VAL A 223 9.48 3.64 17.30
C VAL A 223 9.71 2.14 17.12
N TYR A 224 8.73 1.34 17.49
CA TYR A 224 8.74 -0.11 17.24
C TYR A 224 7.97 -0.42 15.97
N LEU A 225 8.52 -1.28 15.10
CA LEU A 225 7.71 -2.11 14.20
C LEU A 225 7.41 -3.42 14.92
N SER A 226 6.13 -3.75 15.09
CA SER A 226 5.68 -4.93 15.83
C SER A 226 4.62 -5.70 15.04
N LEU A 227 4.74 -7.03 15.03
CA LEU A 227 3.58 -7.91 14.77
C LEU A 227 2.83 -8.00 16.11
N ASN A 228 1.66 -7.38 16.15
CA ASN A 228 0.91 -7.18 17.39
C ASN A 228 -0.53 -7.67 17.23
N GLN A 229 -1.30 -7.61 18.32
CA GLN A 229 -2.65 -8.10 18.42
C GLN A 229 -3.60 -7.07 19.04
N GLY A 230 -4.87 -7.14 18.65
CA GLY A 230 -5.90 -6.26 19.17
C GLY A 230 -6.17 -6.51 20.64
N VAL A 231 -6.10 -5.44 21.44
CA VAL A 231 -6.21 -5.52 22.91
C VAL A 231 -7.63 -5.30 23.43
N THR A 232 -8.49 -4.63 22.66
CA THR A 232 -9.83 -4.21 23.13
C THR A 232 -10.70 -5.41 23.50
N THR A 233 -10.81 -6.39 22.60
CA THR A 233 -11.59 -7.61 22.84
C THR A 233 -11.06 -8.42 24.04
N ILE A 234 -9.74 -8.50 24.20
CA ILE A 234 -9.12 -9.17 25.36
C ILE A 234 -9.40 -8.40 26.65
N LYS A 235 -9.35 -7.07 26.61
CA LYS A 235 -9.67 -6.21 27.76
C LYS A 235 -11.10 -6.40 28.24
N GLU A 236 -12.05 -6.42 27.31
CA GLU A 236 -13.46 -6.66 27.59
C GLU A 236 -13.71 -8.05 28.18
N GLN A 237 -13.01 -9.07 27.68
CA GLN A 237 -13.20 -10.46 28.11
C GLN A 237 -12.51 -10.79 29.45
N TYR A 238 -11.31 -10.28 29.69
CA TYR A 238 -10.45 -10.73 30.80
C TYR A 238 -10.20 -9.68 31.88
N GLY A 239 -10.59 -8.41 31.69
CA GLY A 239 -10.46 -7.37 32.71
C GLY A 239 -9.03 -7.23 33.24
N SER A 240 -8.80 -7.50 34.53
CA SER A 240 -7.46 -7.46 35.15
C SER A 240 -6.52 -8.56 34.64
N GLY A 241 -7.04 -9.65 34.09
CA GLY A 241 -6.24 -10.74 33.51
C GLY A 241 -5.71 -10.46 32.09
N SER A 242 -6.05 -9.31 31.50
CA SER A 242 -5.78 -9.01 30.09
C SER A 242 -4.31 -9.06 29.72
N THR A 243 -3.43 -8.53 30.57
CA THR A 243 -1.98 -8.56 30.33
C THR A 243 -1.45 -9.98 30.19
N GLN A 244 -1.89 -10.90 31.07
CA GLN A 244 -1.46 -12.29 31.02
C GLN A 244 -2.04 -13.02 29.80
N ALA A 245 -3.31 -12.75 29.46
CA ALA A 245 -3.97 -13.31 28.28
C ALA A 245 -3.29 -12.86 26.97
N LEU A 246 -2.91 -11.58 26.86
CA LEU A 246 -2.19 -11.05 25.71
C LEU A 246 -0.82 -11.71 25.55
N LYS A 247 -0.05 -11.84 26.64
CA LYS A 247 1.25 -12.52 26.63
C LYS A 247 1.14 -13.98 26.20
N ALA A 248 0.17 -14.71 26.75
CA ALA A 248 -0.05 -16.11 26.38
C ALA A 248 -0.41 -16.25 24.89
N ARG A 249 -1.28 -15.37 24.37
CA ARG A 249 -1.64 -15.38 22.96
C ARG A 249 -0.48 -14.96 22.04
N ALA A 250 0.37 -14.03 22.49
CA ALA A 250 1.59 -13.66 21.76
C ALA A 250 2.55 -14.85 21.65
N GLN A 251 2.72 -15.62 22.73
CA GLN A 251 3.53 -16.83 22.74
C GLN A 251 2.97 -17.93 21.81
N ASP A 252 1.65 -18.09 21.75
CA ASP A 252 1.01 -18.99 20.78
C ASP A 252 1.31 -18.58 19.33
N PHE A 253 1.12 -17.30 18.99
CA PHE A 253 1.48 -16.79 17.66
C PHE A 253 2.97 -16.96 17.32
N LEU A 254 3.84 -16.71 18.29
CA LEU A 254 5.28 -16.92 18.14
C LEU A 254 5.61 -18.39 17.85
N SER A 255 5.00 -19.31 18.60
CA SER A 255 5.18 -20.75 18.44
C SER A 255 4.74 -21.23 17.04
N ARG A 256 3.67 -20.65 16.51
CA ARG A 256 3.18 -20.95 15.15
C ARG A 256 4.13 -20.44 14.07
N LEU A 257 4.82 -19.33 14.28
CA LEU A 257 5.81 -18.81 13.33
C LEU A 257 7.13 -19.62 13.41
N GLY A 258 7.52 -20.05 14.61
CA GLY A 258 8.72 -20.86 14.83
C GLY A 258 9.97 -20.17 14.29
N ASN A 259 10.79 -20.93 13.55
CA ASN A 259 12.08 -20.46 13.04
C ASN A 259 11.99 -19.27 12.05
N LEU A 260 10.80 -18.98 11.49
CA LEU A 260 10.63 -17.84 10.58
C LEU A 260 10.93 -16.50 11.26
N VAL A 261 10.72 -16.41 12.58
CA VAL A 261 10.99 -15.20 13.37
C VAL A 261 12.47 -14.83 13.29
N GLY A 262 13.36 -15.83 13.21
CA GLY A 262 14.81 -15.64 13.12
C GLY A 262 15.35 -14.80 14.28
N SER A 263 16.10 -13.75 13.96
CA SER A 263 16.77 -12.86 14.91
C SER A 263 15.91 -11.74 15.52
N LEU A 264 14.59 -11.68 15.24
CA LEU A 264 13.75 -10.60 15.77
C LEU A 264 13.61 -10.69 17.30
N ALA A 265 13.48 -9.54 17.95
CA ALA A 265 13.13 -9.51 19.37
C ALA A 265 11.72 -10.08 19.56
N THR A 266 11.49 -10.82 20.65
CA THR A 266 10.22 -11.49 20.95
C THR A 266 9.71 -11.14 22.34
N GLY A 267 8.40 -11.16 22.51
CA GLY A 267 7.77 -10.85 23.79
C GLY A 267 7.47 -9.35 23.97
N PRO A 268 7.20 -8.91 25.21
CA PRO A 268 6.73 -7.56 25.44
C PRO A 268 7.75 -6.50 25.03
N ILE A 269 7.26 -5.45 24.36
CA ILE A 269 8.04 -4.24 24.09
C ILE A 269 7.92 -3.25 25.25
N ASP A 270 8.73 -2.19 25.24
CA ASP A 270 8.66 -1.09 26.21
C ASP A 270 8.32 0.23 25.50
N LEU A 271 7.10 0.72 25.73
CA LEU A 271 6.56 1.96 25.19
C LEU A 271 6.77 3.17 26.12
N GLY A 272 7.49 3.01 27.24
CA GLY A 272 7.72 4.08 28.21
C GLY A 272 6.47 4.48 29.00
N GLU A 273 5.52 3.55 29.14
CA GLU A 273 4.24 3.80 29.82
C GLU A 273 4.36 3.60 31.34
N ALA A 274 4.23 4.69 32.10
CA ALA A 274 4.33 4.64 33.56
C ALA A 274 3.10 4.01 34.26
N ARG A 275 1.94 3.94 33.59
CA ARG A 275 0.70 3.45 34.20
C ARG A 275 0.39 2.01 33.80
N GLN A 276 0.50 1.09 34.78
CA GLN A 276 -0.02 -0.26 34.65
C GLN A 276 -1.50 -0.24 34.24
N SER A 277 -1.86 -1.00 33.20
CA SER A 277 -3.23 -1.12 32.63
C SER A 277 -3.67 0.01 31.69
N SER A 278 -2.77 0.91 31.29
CA SER A 278 -3.02 1.81 30.15
C SER A 278 -3.14 1.01 28.84
N LEU A 279 -3.75 1.60 27.80
CA LEU A 279 -3.78 0.96 26.48
C LEU A 279 -2.37 0.66 25.97
N GLY A 280 -1.40 1.56 26.23
CA GLY A 280 0.00 1.33 25.89
C GLY A 280 0.58 0.10 26.57
N SER A 281 0.35 -0.08 27.88
CA SER A 281 0.81 -1.30 28.59
C SER A 281 0.20 -2.61 28.07
N LEU A 282 -0.99 -2.55 27.46
CA LEU A 282 -1.58 -3.70 26.78
C LEU A 282 -0.96 -3.93 25.40
N TYR A 283 -0.61 -2.86 24.66
CA TYR A 283 0.12 -2.98 23.40
C TYR A 283 1.52 -3.59 23.62
N GLU A 284 2.18 -3.23 24.72
CA GLU A 284 3.44 -3.84 25.16
C GLU A 284 3.28 -5.34 25.32
N ALA A 285 2.31 -5.76 26.12
CA ALA A 285 2.02 -7.18 26.39
C ALA A 285 1.56 -7.97 25.15
N GLY A 286 0.97 -7.29 24.16
CA GLY A 286 0.43 -7.89 22.95
C GLY A 286 1.45 -8.20 21.85
N SER A 287 2.66 -7.62 21.92
CA SER A 287 3.71 -7.79 20.90
C SER A 287 4.15 -9.26 20.79
N VAL A 288 4.14 -9.78 19.56
CA VAL A 288 4.64 -11.13 19.23
C VAL A 288 6.15 -11.08 18.98
N CYS A 289 6.54 -10.26 18.01
CA CYS A 289 7.92 -9.96 17.69
C CYS A 289 8.05 -8.52 17.19
N SER A 290 9.24 -7.94 17.28
CA SER A 290 9.46 -6.52 16.99
C SER A 290 10.88 -6.17 16.57
N ILE A 291 11.03 -4.99 15.96
CA ILE A 291 12.28 -4.24 15.80
C ILE A 291 12.08 -2.88 16.45
N PHE A 292 13.09 -2.40 17.18
CA PHE A 292 13.12 -1.07 17.75
C PHE A 292 14.03 -0.16 16.92
N TYR A 293 13.53 1.00 16.54
CA TYR A 293 14.30 2.03 15.85
C TYR A 293 14.48 3.24 16.79
N PRO A 294 15.68 3.44 17.38
CA PRO A 294 15.95 4.59 18.22
C PRO A 294 15.88 5.89 17.43
N THR A 295 15.36 6.97 18.02
CA THR A 295 15.20 8.28 17.33
C THR A 295 16.52 8.85 16.82
N LYS A 296 17.61 8.63 17.56
CA LYS A 296 18.95 9.13 17.19
C LYS A 296 19.65 8.26 16.14
N GLU A 297 19.12 7.06 15.89
CA GLU A 297 19.71 6.04 15.02
C GLU A 297 18.61 5.44 14.13
N LEU A 298 17.71 6.29 13.61
CA LEU A 298 16.70 5.85 12.65
C LEU A 298 17.45 5.34 11.40
N PRO A 299 17.24 4.08 11.00
CA PRO A 299 18.01 3.51 9.90
C PRO A 299 17.53 4.07 8.56
N ALA A 300 18.37 3.94 7.53
CA ALA A 300 18.04 4.36 6.17
C ALA A 300 16.72 3.75 5.68
N ALA A 301 16.07 4.45 4.75
CA ALA A 301 14.77 4.06 4.22
C ALA A 301 14.72 2.63 3.65
N GLU A 302 15.80 2.17 3.03
CA GLU A 302 15.95 0.82 2.50
C GLU A 302 15.78 -0.23 3.59
N VAL A 303 16.40 0.00 4.76
CA VAL A 303 16.33 -0.90 5.91
C VAL A 303 14.91 -0.93 6.46
N LEU A 304 14.26 0.23 6.62
CA LEU A 304 12.87 0.30 7.08
C LEU A 304 11.92 -0.46 6.14
N ARG A 305 12.12 -0.37 4.83
CA ARG A 305 11.33 -1.09 3.82
C ARG A 305 11.57 -2.59 3.87
N ASP A 306 12.82 -3.02 3.99
CA ASP A 306 13.18 -4.43 4.05
C ASP A 306 12.65 -5.09 5.33
N ASP A 307 12.78 -4.41 6.47
CA ASP A 307 12.21 -4.84 7.74
C ASP A 307 10.68 -4.93 7.67
N PHE A 308 10.02 -3.92 7.10
CA PHE A 308 8.59 -3.97 6.85
C PHE A 308 8.19 -5.18 5.97
N GLY A 309 8.94 -5.43 4.90
CA GLY A 309 8.74 -6.58 4.02
C GLY A 309 8.89 -7.91 4.75
N ARG A 310 9.86 -8.02 5.66
CA ARG A 310 10.04 -9.21 6.54
C ARG A 310 8.81 -9.42 7.44
N PHE A 311 8.31 -8.36 8.08
CA PHE A 311 7.11 -8.43 8.92
C PHE A 311 5.85 -8.76 8.12
N ALA A 312 5.70 -8.22 6.92
CA ALA A 312 4.59 -8.55 6.02
C ALA A 312 4.56 -10.05 5.66
N ARG A 313 5.73 -10.66 5.42
CA ARG A 313 5.85 -12.12 5.19
C ARG A 313 5.47 -12.92 6.44
N LEU A 314 5.95 -12.52 7.63
CA LEU A 314 5.55 -13.16 8.89
C LEU A 314 4.04 -13.07 9.13
N TYR A 315 3.44 -11.92 8.84
CA TYR A 315 2.01 -11.72 9.00
C TYR A 315 1.21 -12.63 8.07
N LEU A 316 1.64 -12.78 6.81
CA LEU A 316 1.04 -13.71 5.85
C LEU A 316 1.19 -15.18 6.28
N GLU A 317 2.35 -15.57 6.77
CA GLU A 317 2.63 -16.93 7.26
C GLU A 317 1.81 -17.28 8.51
N LEU A 318 1.74 -16.38 9.48
CA LEU A 318 0.91 -16.57 10.67
C LEU A 318 -0.56 -16.76 10.26
N SER A 319 -1.03 -15.95 9.31
CA SER A 319 -2.39 -16.09 8.77
C SER A 319 -2.64 -17.43 8.10
N ALA A 320 -1.71 -17.89 7.26
CA ALA A 320 -1.85 -19.18 6.60
C ALA A 320 -1.86 -20.36 7.59
N ARG A 321 -1.09 -20.26 8.69
CA ARG A 321 -1.00 -21.31 9.71
C ARG A 321 -2.19 -21.29 10.68
N ASP A 322 -2.71 -20.11 11.00
CA ASP A 322 -3.97 -19.96 11.74
C ASP A 322 -5.12 -20.64 10.98
N ASP A 323 -5.20 -20.45 9.65
CA ASP A 323 -6.18 -21.13 8.80
C ASP A 323 -5.99 -22.66 8.73
N ARG A 324 -4.75 -23.17 8.82
CA ARG A 324 -4.46 -24.61 8.80
C ARG A 324 -4.93 -25.33 10.06
N LEU A 325 -4.82 -24.72 11.23
CA LEU A 325 -5.31 -25.30 12.50
C LEU A 325 -6.84 -25.47 12.52
N PHE A 326 -7.57 -24.57 11.85
CA PHE A 326 -9.01 -24.76 11.63
C PHE A 326 -9.31 -25.80 10.54
N SER A 327 -8.36 -26.07 9.64
CA SER A 327 -8.49 -27.08 8.58
C SER A 327 -8.17 -28.50 9.06
N SER A 328 -7.22 -28.65 9.99
CA SER A 328 -6.80 -29.96 10.52
C SER A 328 -7.85 -30.62 11.41
N ALA A 329 -8.91 -29.89 11.78
CA ALA A 329 -10.08 -30.49 12.42
C ALA A 329 -11.00 -31.23 11.43
N ASP A 330 -10.87 -30.99 10.10
CA ASP A 330 -11.86 -31.43 9.09
C ASP A 330 -11.30 -31.94 7.74
N ALA A 331 -10.00 -32.23 7.61
CA ALA A 331 -9.47 -32.80 6.36
C ALA A 331 -8.29 -33.77 6.56
N GLU A 332 -8.51 -35.02 6.15
CA GLU A 332 -7.49 -35.94 5.66
C GLU A 332 -6.76 -35.32 4.45
N ASP A 333 -5.48 -35.68 4.33
CA ASP A 333 -4.53 -35.26 3.30
C ASP A 333 -5.11 -35.31 1.88
N ASP A 334 -4.88 -34.24 1.11
CA ASP A 334 -4.79 -34.31 -0.35
C ASP A 334 -3.81 -33.20 -0.77
N GLU A 335 -2.51 -33.49 -0.68
CA GLU A 335 -1.47 -32.78 -1.41
C GLU A 335 -1.44 -33.31 -2.85
N GLN A 336 -1.94 -32.52 -3.80
CA GLN A 336 -1.50 -32.60 -5.19
C GLN A 336 -0.66 -31.36 -5.50
N GLU A 337 0.59 -31.59 -5.89
CA GLU A 337 1.44 -30.59 -6.54
C GLU A 337 0.75 -30.10 -7.81
N SER A 338 0.36 -28.83 -7.80
CA SER A 338 0.02 -28.06 -9.01
C SER A 338 1.02 -26.92 -9.13
N ASP A 339 1.16 -26.37 -10.34
CA ASP A 339 2.03 -25.25 -10.65
C ASP A 339 1.89 -24.13 -9.60
N ALA A 340 3.01 -23.50 -9.22
CA ALA A 340 3.09 -22.62 -8.06
C ALA A 340 2.08 -21.44 -8.05
N GLU A 341 1.59 -21.05 -9.23
CA GLU A 341 0.57 -20.01 -9.40
C GLU A 341 -0.84 -20.52 -9.03
N ASP A 342 -1.22 -21.72 -9.46
CA ASP A 342 -2.51 -22.35 -9.16
C ASP A 342 -2.64 -22.74 -7.68
N ALA A 343 -1.55 -23.23 -7.08
CA ALA A 343 -1.52 -23.53 -5.64
C ALA A 343 -1.72 -22.28 -4.78
N ARG A 344 -1.20 -21.12 -5.21
CA ARG A 344 -1.39 -19.83 -4.52
C ARG A 344 -2.82 -19.34 -4.65
N THR A 345 -3.39 -19.39 -5.86
CA THR A 345 -4.77 -19.01 -6.13
C THR A 345 -5.76 -19.88 -5.36
N LEU A 346 -5.55 -21.20 -5.30
CA LEU A 346 -6.38 -22.12 -4.54
C LEU A 346 -6.31 -21.85 -3.03
N ARG A 347 -5.11 -21.56 -2.49
CA ARG A 347 -4.93 -21.19 -1.07
C ARG A 347 -5.66 -19.91 -0.72
N GLU A 348 -5.61 -18.91 -1.60
CA GLU A 348 -6.28 -17.64 -1.38
C GLU A 348 -7.80 -17.76 -1.47
N HIS A 349 -8.31 -18.59 -2.39
CA HIS A 349 -9.74 -18.89 -2.51
C HIS A 349 -10.27 -19.58 -1.23
N LYS A 350 -9.59 -20.63 -0.76
CA LYS A 350 -9.92 -21.30 0.51
C LYS A 350 -9.86 -20.35 1.71
N ARG A 351 -8.90 -19.41 1.74
CA ARG A 351 -8.77 -18.42 2.81
C ARG A 351 -9.93 -17.43 2.85
N ILE A 352 -10.38 -16.96 1.69
CA ILE A 352 -11.52 -16.03 1.59
C ILE A 352 -12.81 -16.70 2.07
N GLU A 353 -13.04 -17.95 1.70
CA GLU A 353 -14.20 -18.75 2.16
C GLU A 353 -14.22 -18.96 3.68
N ARG A 354 -13.02 -19.08 4.27
CA ARG A 354 -12.84 -19.33 5.71
C ARG A 354 -12.80 -18.07 6.56
N ASN A 355 -12.80 -16.87 5.95
CA ASN A 355 -12.94 -15.61 6.69
C ASN A 355 -14.29 -15.59 7.44
N ARG A 356 -14.23 -15.81 8.76
CA ARG A 356 -15.42 -15.95 9.62
C ARG A 356 -16.39 -14.77 9.53
N ARG A 357 -15.89 -13.54 9.35
CA ARG A 357 -16.74 -12.33 9.25
C ARG A 357 -17.46 -12.29 7.91
N LEU A 358 -16.74 -12.49 6.81
CA LEU A 358 -17.32 -12.51 5.47
C LEU A 358 -18.27 -13.70 5.28
N ALA A 359 -17.88 -14.88 5.73
CA ALA A 359 -18.73 -16.08 5.72
C ALA A 359 -20.02 -15.86 6.52
N LYS A 360 -19.95 -15.31 7.73
CA LYS A 360 -21.15 -15.00 8.53
C LYS A 360 -22.06 -13.99 7.83
N LYS A 361 -21.48 -12.97 7.20
CA LYS A 361 -22.23 -11.95 6.43
C LYS A 361 -22.88 -12.57 5.19
N ALA A 362 -22.17 -13.41 4.44
CA ALA A 362 -22.69 -14.13 3.28
C ALA A 362 -23.86 -15.05 3.66
N LYS A 363 -23.72 -15.84 4.73
CA LYS A 363 -24.81 -16.69 5.26
C LYS A 363 -26.06 -15.89 5.63
N THR A 364 -25.86 -14.73 6.26
CA THR A 364 -26.96 -13.84 6.65
C THR A 364 -27.68 -13.26 5.42
N ILE A 365 -26.94 -12.94 4.35
CA ILE A 365 -27.49 -12.35 3.11
C ILE A 365 -28.20 -13.40 2.25
N HIS A 366 -27.59 -14.58 2.08
CA HIS A 366 -28.03 -15.60 1.13
C HIS A 366 -28.97 -16.65 1.74
N GLY A 367 -29.07 -16.68 3.07
CA GLY A 367 -29.85 -17.64 3.84
C GLY A 367 -29.08 -18.95 4.11
N TYR A 368 -29.81 -19.96 4.57
CA TYR A 368 -29.26 -21.24 5.03
C TYR A 368 -29.70 -22.45 4.19
N ALA A 369 -30.27 -22.20 3.00
CA ALA A 369 -30.59 -23.22 2.02
C ALA A 369 -29.56 -23.22 0.89
N CYS A 370 -29.02 -24.40 0.57
CA CYS A 370 -28.02 -24.61 -0.47
C CYS A 370 -28.50 -24.08 -1.83
N LYS A 371 -27.70 -23.23 -2.49
CA LYS A 371 -28.06 -22.67 -3.80
C LYS A 371 -27.86 -23.64 -4.97
N ALA A 372 -27.15 -24.75 -4.75
CA ALA A 372 -27.02 -25.82 -5.74
C ALA A 372 -28.20 -26.80 -5.68
N CYS A 373 -28.39 -27.49 -4.54
CA CYS A 373 -29.37 -28.57 -4.40
C CYS A 373 -30.61 -28.24 -3.56
N GLY A 374 -30.69 -27.04 -2.97
CA GLY A 374 -31.82 -26.65 -2.10
C GLY A 374 -31.81 -27.26 -0.70
N PHE A 375 -30.81 -28.09 -0.35
CA PHE A 375 -30.70 -28.71 0.97
C PHE A 375 -30.61 -27.67 2.10
N ASP A 376 -31.36 -27.91 3.16
CA ASP A 376 -31.45 -27.05 4.34
C ASP A 376 -31.28 -27.92 5.59
N PHE A 377 -30.23 -27.64 6.36
CA PHE A 377 -29.87 -28.43 7.53
C PHE A 377 -30.90 -28.31 8.65
N ALA A 378 -31.52 -27.14 8.84
CA ALA A 378 -32.54 -26.94 9.86
C ALA A 378 -33.81 -27.73 9.51
N LYS A 379 -34.20 -27.77 8.23
CA LYS A 379 -35.35 -28.58 7.79
C LYS A 379 -35.10 -30.09 7.94
N LYS A 380 -33.87 -30.55 7.64
CA LYS A 380 -33.55 -31.98 7.68
C LYS A 380 -33.26 -32.48 9.10
N TYR A 381 -32.53 -31.71 9.89
CA TYR A 381 -31.99 -32.12 11.19
C TYR A 381 -32.59 -31.37 12.39
N GLY A 382 -33.53 -30.44 12.16
CA GLY A 382 -34.14 -29.65 13.22
C GLY A 382 -33.15 -28.69 13.87
N LYS A 383 -33.25 -28.53 15.18
CA LYS A 383 -32.53 -27.50 15.96
C LYS A 383 -31.01 -27.51 15.79
N ILE A 384 -30.41 -28.69 15.60
CA ILE A 384 -28.95 -28.81 15.42
C ILE A 384 -28.46 -28.28 14.06
N GLY A 385 -29.35 -28.13 13.08
CA GLY A 385 -29.04 -27.58 11.76
C GLY A 385 -29.31 -26.08 11.63
N GLU A 386 -29.83 -25.43 12.69
CA GLU A 386 -30.13 -24.00 12.67
C GLU A 386 -28.85 -23.18 12.46
N GLY A 387 -28.88 -22.29 11.46
CA GLY A 387 -27.74 -21.43 11.14
C GLY A 387 -26.56 -22.16 10.48
N PHE A 388 -26.70 -23.44 10.12
CA PHE A 388 -25.63 -24.23 9.52
C PHE A 388 -25.75 -24.28 7.99
N ILE A 389 -24.74 -23.71 7.31
CA ILE A 389 -24.50 -23.78 5.86
C ILE A 389 -23.05 -23.34 5.60
N GLU A 390 -22.45 -23.71 4.47
CA GLU A 390 -21.10 -23.29 4.09
C GLU A 390 -21.16 -22.09 3.13
N ALA A 391 -20.28 -21.10 3.34
CA ALA A 391 -20.15 -19.96 2.44
C ALA A 391 -19.14 -20.31 1.36
N HIS A 392 -19.50 -20.06 0.11
CA HIS A 392 -18.74 -20.47 -1.08
C HIS A 392 -18.40 -19.23 -1.91
N HIS A 393 -17.15 -19.08 -2.34
CA HIS A 393 -16.72 -17.90 -3.09
C HIS A 393 -16.77 -18.16 -4.62
N LEU A 394 -17.43 -17.27 -5.35
CA LEU A 394 -17.75 -17.43 -6.78
C LEU A 394 -16.69 -16.91 -7.74
N LEU A 395 -15.77 -16.05 -7.30
CA LEU A 395 -14.72 -15.51 -8.18
C LEU A 395 -13.45 -16.38 -8.12
N PRO A 396 -13.01 -16.97 -9.25
CA PRO A 396 -11.68 -17.55 -9.35
C PRO A 396 -10.66 -16.41 -9.31
N LEU A 397 -9.81 -16.38 -8.28
CA LEU A 397 -8.86 -15.30 -8.04
C LEU A 397 -7.80 -15.14 -9.14
N ALA A 398 -7.63 -16.14 -10.00
CA ALA A 398 -6.79 -16.08 -11.20
C ALA A 398 -7.15 -14.91 -12.14
N LYS A 399 -8.37 -14.37 -12.06
CA LYS A 399 -8.83 -13.22 -12.87
C LYS A 399 -8.66 -11.86 -12.22
N LEU A 400 -8.24 -11.77 -10.96
CA LEU A 400 -8.10 -10.50 -10.22
C LEU A 400 -6.64 -10.02 -10.24
N LYS A 401 -6.12 -9.68 -11.43
CA LYS A 401 -4.85 -8.93 -11.54
C LYS A 401 -5.09 -7.46 -11.18
N GLY A 402 -4.85 -7.10 -9.91
CA GLY A 402 -4.65 -5.72 -9.47
C GLY A 402 -5.83 -4.76 -9.66
N GLN A 403 -7.06 -5.18 -9.34
CA GLN A 403 -8.24 -4.29 -9.34
C GLN A 403 -8.94 -4.27 -7.98
N LYS A 404 -9.26 -3.04 -7.52
CA LYS A 404 -10.03 -2.75 -6.30
C LYS A 404 -11.37 -3.48 -6.35
N VAL A 405 -11.42 -4.69 -5.81
CA VAL A 405 -12.68 -5.36 -5.57
C VAL A 405 -12.82 -5.56 -4.06
N PRO A 406 -13.50 -4.63 -3.34
CA PRO A 406 -13.98 -4.97 -2.01
C PRO A 406 -14.89 -6.19 -2.13
N LEU A 407 -14.47 -7.31 -1.52
CA LEU A 407 -15.20 -8.57 -1.55
C LEU A 407 -16.62 -8.34 -1.02
N ASN A 408 -17.58 -8.43 -1.92
CA ASN A 408 -18.97 -8.17 -1.69
C ASN A 408 -19.67 -9.48 -1.34
N ALA A 409 -19.95 -9.68 -0.06
CA ALA A 409 -20.65 -10.87 0.45
C ALA A 409 -21.96 -11.21 -0.28
N LYS A 410 -22.61 -10.25 -0.96
CA LYS A 410 -23.80 -10.48 -1.78
C LYS A 410 -23.50 -10.96 -3.20
N LYS A 411 -22.41 -10.49 -3.82
CA LYS A 411 -22.09 -10.74 -5.24
C LYS A 411 -21.05 -11.84 -5.43
N ASP A 412 -20.08 -11.89 -4.53
CA ASP A 412 -18.88 -12.71 -4.70
C ASP A 412 -18.98 -14.03 -3.94
N PHE A 413 -20.04 -14.20 -3.16
CA PHE A 413 -20.30 -15.41 -2.39
C PHE A 413 -21.69 -15.96 -2.70
N THR A 414 -21.84 -17.25 -2.41
CA THR A 414 -23.09 -17.97 -2.31
C THR A 414 -23.03 -18.90 -1.10
N VAL A 415 -24.06 -19.72 -0.91
CA VAL A 415 -24.12 -20.70 0.17
C VAL A 415 -24.41 -22.10 -0.36
N LEU A 416 -23.64 -23.08 0.09
CA LEU A 416 -23.73 -24.48 -0.33
C LEU A 416 -23.81 -25.38 0.89
N CYS A 417 -24.42 -26.56 0.74
CA CYS A 417 -24.33 -27.60 1.76
C CYS A 417 -22.96 -28.28 1.70
N SER A 418 -22.54 -28.92 2.79
CA SER A 418 -21.23 -29.57 2.91
C SER A 418 -20.92 -30.56 1.79
N ASN A 419 -21.95 -31.23 1.24
CA ASN A 419 -21.76 -32.13 0.10
C ASN A 419 -21.51 -31.34 -1.19
N CYS A 420 -22.35 -30.36 -1.53
CA CYS A 420 -22.20 -29.59 -2.77
C CYS A 420 -20.93 -28.72 -2.74
N HIS A 421 -20.58 -28.15 -1.58
CA HIS A 421 -19.35 -27.39 -1.40
C HIS A 421 -18.12 -28.25 -1.64
N ARG A 422 -18.03 -29.42 -0.99
CA ARG A 422 -16.91 -30.34 -1.22
C ARG A 422 -16.83 -30.82 -2.67
N MET A 423 -17.97 -31.10 -3.31
CA MET A 423 -18.00 -31.61 -4.67
C MET A 423 -17.63 -30.55 -5.71
N ILE A 424 -18.06 -29.30 -5.57
CA ILE A 424 -17.74 -28.25 -6.56
C ILE A 424 -16.24 -27.95 -6.60
N HIS A 425 -15.53 -28.06 -5.47
CA HIS A 425 -14.07 -27.93 -5.41
C HIS A 425 -13.28 -29.07 -6.06
N LYS A 426 -13.93 -30.20 -6.37
CA LYS A 426 -13.33 -31.29 -7.16
C LYS A 426 -13.55 -31.11 -8.67
N THR A 427 -14.05 -29.96 -9.09
CA THR A 427 -14.37 -29.65 -10.49
C THR A 427 -13.72 -28.34 -10.92
N GLU A 428 -13.66 -28.09 -12.22
CA GLU A 428 -13.26 -26.78 -12.78
C GLU A 428 -14.34 -25.69 -12.59
N MET A 429 -15.51 -26.04 -12.04
CA MET A 429 -16.68 -25.16 -11.91
C MET A 429 -16.74 -24.44 -10.56
N VAL A 430 -15.60 -24.24 -9.89
CA VAL A 430 -15.53 -23.62 -8.55
C VAL A 430 -16.28 -22.28 -8.51
N GLY A 431 -16.23 -21.47 -9.56
CA GLY A 431 -16.97 -20.20 -9.61
C GLY A 431 -18.41 -20.27 -10.13
N ASP A 432 -18.85 -21.43 -10.64
CA ASP A 432 -20.07 -21.57 -11.44
C ASP A 432 -21.02 -22.63 -10.87
N VAL A 433 -21.73 -22.23 -9.81
CA VAL A 433 -22.71 -23.10 -9.13
C VAL A 433 -23.86 -23.52 -10.04
N VAL A 434 -24.21 -22.71 -11.05
CA VAL A 434 -25.29 -23.02 -11.99
C VAL A 434 -24.88 -24.19 -12.87
N ASN A 435 -23.71 -24.11 -13.50
CA ASN A 435 -23.20 -25.22 -14.31
C ASN A 435 -22.86 -26.45 -13.46
N PHE A 436 -22.35 -26.28 -12.24
CA PHE A 436 -22.16 -27.39 -11.31
C PHE A 436 -23.47 -28.14 -11.06
N ARG A 437 -24.57 -27.41 -10.80
CA ARG A 437 -25.90 -28.00 -10.64
C ARG A 437 -26.34 -28.72 -11.92
N ILE A 438 -26.22 -28.07 -13.09
CA ILE A 438 -26.65 -28.64 -14.37
C ILE A 438 -25.93 -29.96 -14.65
N ASN A 439 -24.61 -29.99 -14.49
CA ASN A 439 -23.77 -31.12 -14.87
C ASN A 439 -23.77 -32.26 -13.85
N HIS A 440 -23.94 -31.97 -12.55
CA HIS A 440 -23.71 -32.97 -11.49
C HIS A 440 -24.92 -33.25 -10.59
N LEU A 441 -25.98 -32.44 -10.64
CA LEU A 441 -27.16 -32.62 -9.78
C LEU A 441 -28.45 -32.87 -10.58
N SER A 442 -28.54 -32.46 -11.85
CA SER A 442 -29.75 -32.62 -12.66
C SER A 442 -30.06 -34.06 -13.10
N GLN A 443 -29.16 -35.01 -12.86
CA GLN A 443 -29.37 -36.41 -13.25
C GLN A 443 -30.12 -37.24 -12.19
N THR A 444 -30.46 -36.67 -11.03
CA THR A 444 -31.16 -37.38 -9.95
C THR A 444 -32.70 -37.28 -10.00
N GLU A 445 -33.28 -36.71 -11.06
CA GLU A 445 -34.72 -36.80 -11.35
C GLU A 445 -35.02 -37.87 -12.43
N LYS A 446 -34.40 -39.05 -12.33
CA LYS A 446 -35.02 -40.25 -12.88
C LYS A 446 -35.80 -40.92 -11.75
N PRO A 447 -37.14 -40.87 -11.74
CA PRO A 447 -37.93 -41.75 -10.90
C PRO A 447 -37.63 -43.21 -11.26
N GLU A 448 -37.73 -44.08 -10.26
CA GLU A 448 -37.57 -45.55 -10.36
C GLU A 448 -38.29 -46.18 -11.56
#